data_AF-A0A925UAK7-F1
#
_entry.id   AF-A0A925UAK7-F1
#
_cell.length_a   1.000
_cell.length_b   1.000
_cell.length_c   1.000
_cell.angle_alpha   90.00
_cell.angle_beta   90.00
_cell.angle_gamma   90.00
#
_symmetry.space_group_name_H-M   'P 1'
#
loop_
_entity.id
_entity.type
_entity.pdbx_description
1 polymer ?
#
loop_
_entity_poly.entity_id
_entity_poly.type
_entity_poly.pdbx_seq_one_letter_code
_entity_poly.pdbx_strand_id
1 'polypeptide(L)'
;MKNALKYGLLIGVLSGLWILLMHSLNVYHEAKGGPFNIHWMEYFSVIIPFTGLYLGIKNYRNNINGGKLEFFEGLIEGFKILLVGFVLYAAASTFYVQFANSQVLTMDYYQRIGGAGLVGILFNIVISLLLMNRQHNL
;
A
#
# COMPACT_ATOMS: atom_id res chain seq x y z
N MET A 1 12.18 -4.57 -12.91
CA MET A 1 10.92 -3.81 -13.16
C MET A 1 9.68 -4.69 -13.30
N LYS A 2 9.70 -5.83 -14.01
CA LYS A 2 8.49 -6.68 -14.17
C LYS A 2 7.88 -7.13 -12.83
N ASN A 3 8.71 -7.44 -11.83
CA ASN A 3 8.28 -7.77 -10.48
C ASN A 3 7.56 -6.59 -9.80
N ALA A 4 8.23 -5.45 -9.70
CA ALA A 4 7.65 -4.22 -9.18
C ALA A 4 6.31 -3.85 -9.84
N LEU A 5 6.21 -3.97 -11.17
CA LEU A 5 4.97 -3.70 -11.89
C LEU A 5 3.84 -4.66 -11.46
N LYS A 6 4.12 -5.97 -11.40
CA LYS A 6 3.14 -7.00 -11.05
C LYS A 6 2.57 -6.78 -9.64
N TYR A 7 3.44 -6.61 -8.65
CA TYR A 7 3.01 -6.48 -7.24
C TYR A 7 2.54 -5.07 -6.91
N GLY A 8 3.06 -4.04 -7.59
CA GLY A 8 2.53 -2.69 -7.50
C GLY A 8 1.11 -2.59 -8.07
N LEU A 9 0.85 -3.25 -9.21
CA LEU A 9 -0.50 -3.34 -9.79
C LEU A 9 -1.45 -4.08 -8.85
N LEU A 10 -1.01 -5.18 -8.23
CA LEU A 10 -1.78 -5.89 -7.21
C LEU A 10 -2.20 -4.94 -6.07
N ILE A 11 -1.26 -4.20 -5.48
CA ILE A 11 -1.56 -3.24 -4.41
C ILE A 11 -2.51 -2.15 -4.90
N GLY A 12 -2.20 -1.51 -6.04
CA GLY A 12 -2.99 -0.41 -6.56
C GLY A 12 -4.43 -0.78 -6.88
N VAL A 13 -4.64 -1.92 -7.55
CA VAL A 13 -5.98 -2.42 -7.91
C VAL A 13 -6.76 -2.83 -6.67
N LEU A 14 -6.16 -3.59 -5.75
CA LEU A 14 -6.85 -3.99 -4.52
C LEU A 14 -7.22 -2.79 -3.66
N SER A 15 -6.33 -1.80 -3.52
CA SER A 15 -6.63 -0.58 -2.78
C SER A 15 -7.70 0.27 -3.48
N GLY A 16 -7.71 0.33 -4.81
CA GLY A 16 -8.77 1.00 -5.58
C GLY A 16 -10.14 0.32 -5.40
N LEU A 17 -10.19 -1.01 -5.49
CA LEU A 17 -11.40 -1.79 -5.22
C LEU A 17 -11.86 -1.64 -3.77
N TRP A 18 -10.93 -1.55 -2.82
CA TRP A 18 -11.24 -1.34 -1.41
C TRP A 18 -11.98 -0.03 -1.17
N ILE A 19 -11.60 1.06 -1.84
CA ILE A 19 -12.31 2.35 -1.77
C ILE A 19 -13.77 2.19 -2.21
N LEU A 20 -14.01 1.52 -3.35
CA LEU A 20 -15.36 1.28 -3.87
C LEU A 20 -16.20 0.43 -2.92
N LEU A 21 -15.58 -0.59 -2.30
CA LEU A 21 -16.24 -1.41 -1.30
C LEU A 21 -16.63 -0.60 -0.06
N MET A 22 -15.73 0.26 0.46
CA MET A 22 -16.04 1.12 1.60
C MET A 22 -17.12 2.15 1.28
N HIS A 23 -17.17 2.65 0.04
CA HIS A 23 -18.26 3.50 -0.43
C HIS A 23 -19.59 2.75 -0.45
N SER A 24 -19.63 1.54 -1.03
CA SER A 24 -20.84 0.73 -1.12
C SER A 24 -21.40 0.33 0.24
N LEU A 25 -20.54 0.22 1.25
CA LEU A 25 -20.92 -0.08 2.63
C LEU A 25 -21.23 1.18 3.47
N ASN A 26 -21.27 2.38 2.84
CA ASN A 26 -21.50 3.65 3.51
C ASN A 26 -20.55 3.97 4.68
N VAL A 27 -19.36 3.36 4.70
CA VAL A 27 -18.36 3.52 5.77
C VAL A 27 -17.97 4.98 5.96
N TYR A 28 -17.88 5.74 4.87
CA TYR A 28 -17.53 7.16 4.91
C TYR A 28 -18.68 8.06 5.42
N HIS A 29 -19.93 7.61 5.37
CA HIS A 29 -21.09 8.34 5.91
C HIS A 29 -21.31 8.07 7.41
N GLU A 30 -20.93 6.88 7.89
CA GLU A 30 -21.02 6.50 9.30
C GLU A 30 -19.90 7.09 10.17
N ALA A 31 -18.80 7.53 9.55
CA ALA A 31 -17.74 8.31 10.19
C ALA A 31 -18.22 9.74 10.53
N LYS A 32 -19.29 9.86 11.31
CA LYS A 32 -19.77 11.13 11.85
C LYS A 32 -18.83 11.58 12.98
N GLY A 33 -18.02 12.61 12.71
CA GLY A 33 -17.42 13.43 13.76
C GLY A 33 -15.89 13.55 13.72
N GLY A 34 -15.39 14.67 13.22
CA GLY A 34 -14.03 15.13 13.44
C GLY A 34 -12.91 14.37 12.70
N PRO A 35 -11.71 14.97 12.63
CA PRO A 35 -10.60 14.50 11.80
C PRO A 35 -10.00 13.14 12.22
N PHE A 36 -10.42 12.57 13.36
CA PHE A 36 -9.88 11.34 13.92
C PHE A 36 -10.87 10.16 13.95
N ASN A 37 -12.09 10.32 13.45
CA ASN A 37 -13.02 9.20 13.31
C ASN A 37 -12.66 8.39 12.04
N ILE A 38 -11.70 7.48 12.22
CA ILE A 38 -11.33 6.46 11.24
C ILE A 38 -12.16 5.23 11.52
N HIS A 39 -12.92 4.76 10.53
CA HIS A 39 -13.70 3.55 10.70
C HIS A 39 -12.78 2.33 10.77
N TRP A 40 -13.12 1.32 11.57
CA TRP A 40 -12.24 0.17 11.81
C TRP A 40 -11.85 -0.57 10.52
N MET A 41 -12.75 -0.57 9.53
CA MET A 41 -12.50 -1.17 8.20
C MET A 41 -11.37 -0.48 7.44
N GLU A 42 -11.09 0.80 7.72
CA GLU A 42 -9.98 1.50 7.10
C GLU A 42 -8.64 0.95 7.59
N TYR A 43 -8.55 0.53 8.86
CA TYR A 43 -7.35 -0.14 9.35
C TYR A 43 -7.12 -1.49 8.69
N PHE A 44 -8.16 -2.20 8.25
CA PHE A 44 -7.99 -3.46 7.51
C PHE A 44 -7.31 -3.26 6.15
N SER A 45 -7.36 -2.06 5.58
CA SER A 45 -6.68 -1.76 4.31
C SER A 45 -5.16 -1.94 4.39
N VAL A 46 -4.55 -1.88 5.59
CA VAL A 46 -3.10 -2.08 5.78
C VAL A 46 -2.61 -3.48 5.39
N ILE A 47 -3.52 -4.47 5.34
CA ILE A 47 -3.23 -5.82 4.90
C ILE A 47 -2.80 -5.83 3.42
N ILE A 48 -3.36 -4.94 2.60
CA ILE A 48 -3.08 -4.86 1.16
C ILE A 48 -1.60 -4.51 0.89
N PRO A 49 -1.04 -3.37 1.38
CA PRO A 49 0.36 -3.07 1.17
C PRO A 49 1.28 -4.06 1.87
N PHE A 50 0.93 -4.56 3.06
CA PHE A 50 1.73 -5.55 3.77
C PHE A 50 1.90 -6.85 2.96
N THR A 51 0.79 -7.44 2.51
CA THR A 51 0.81 -8.68 1.72
C THR A 51 1.44 -8.47 0.35
N GLY A 52 1.11 -7.39 -0.34
CA GLY A 52 1.68 -7.06 -1.64
C GLY A 52 3.19 -6.87 -1.59
N LEU A 53 3.70 -6.14 -0.60
CA LEU A 53 5.14 -5.97 -0.40
C LEU A 53 5.83 -7.26 0.00
N TYR A 54 5.25 -8.02 0.94
CA TYR A 54 5.83 -9.29 1.38
C TYR A 54 5.97 -10.26 0.20
N LEU A 55 4.90 -10.43 -0.59
CA LEU A 55 4.93 -11.29 -1.76
C LEU A 55 5.88 -10.77 -2.84
N GLY A 56 5.92 -9.46 -3.08
CA GLY A 56 6.77 -8.86 -4.11
C GLY A 56 8.26 -8.94 -3.79
N ILE A 57 8.65 -8.61 -2.56
CA ILE A 57 10.05 -8.69 -2.11
C ILE A 57 10.48 -10.16 -2.00
N LYS A 58 9.62 -11.05 -1.49
CA LYS A 58 9.91 -12.49 -1.43
C LYS A 58 10.07 -13.11 -2.82
N ASN A 59 9.23 -12.71 -3.79
CA ASN A 59 9.34 -13.16 -5.17
C ASN A 59 10.64 -12.66 -5.81
N TYR A 60 11.02 -11.40 -5.55
CA TYR A 60 12.31 -10.87 -6.00
C TYR A 60 13.49 -11.67 -5.45
N ARG A 61 13.52 -11.93 -4.13
CA ARG A 61 14.55 -12.76 -3.50
C ARG A 61 14.65 -14.14 -4.18
N ASN A 62 13.53 -14.86 -4.25
CA ASN A 62 13.54 -16.27 -4.62
C ASN A 62 13.75 -16.50 -6.12
N ASN A 63 13.18 -15.64 -6.97
CA ASN A 63 13.12 -15.89 -8.42
C ASN A 63 14.01 -14.96 -9.25
N ILE A 64 14.51 -13.86 -8.68
CA ILE A 64 15.30 -12.86 -9.41
C ILE A 64 16.71 -12.75 -8.81
N ASN A 65 16.83 -12.73 -7.49
CA ASN A 65 18.12 -12.52 -6.80
C ASN A 65 18.75 -13.81 -6.25
N GLY A 66 18.44 -14.96 -6.86
CA GLY A 66 19.09 -16.24 -6.54
C GLY A 66 18.94 -16.72 -5.09
N GLY A 67 17.87 -16.31 -4.40
CA GLY A 67 17.62 -16.67 -3.00
C GLY A 67 18.37 -15.82 -1.97
N LYS A 68 19.16 -14.84 -2.41
CA LYS A 68 19.87 -13.88 -1.55
C LYS A 68 19.15 -12.54 -1.56
N LEU A 69 19.10 -11.87 -0.42
CA LEU A 69 18.53 -10.54 -0.30
C LEU A 69 19.26 -9.78 0.80
N GLU A 70 19.91 -8.68 0.42
CA GLU A 70 20.38 -7.68 1.36
C GLU A 70 19.27 -6.70 1.72
N PHE A 71 19.40 -6.04 2.88
CA PHE A 71 18.40 -5.08 3.36
C PHE A 71 18.11 -3.98 2.33
N PHE A 72 19.16 -3.36 1.77
CA PHE A 72 19.00 -2.26 0.80
C PHE A 72 18.42 -2.74 -0.53
N GLU A 73 18.73 -3.96 -0.97
CA GLU A 73 18.12 -4.54 -2.18
C GLU A 73 16.61 -4.74 -1.99
N GLY A 74 16.22 -5.29 -0.84
CA GLY A 74 14.82 -5.42 -0.45
C GLY A 74 14.11 -4.07 -0.39
N LEU A 75 14.75 -3.08 0.24
CA LEU A 75 14.21 -1.74 0.41
C LEU A 75 13.98 -1.06 -0.95
N ILE A 76 14.96 -1.12 -1.86
CA ILE A 76 14.89 -0.53 -3.20
C ILE A 76 13.79 -1.22 -4.02
N GLU A 77 13.70 -2.55 -3.99
CA GLU A 77 12.65 -3.26 -4.73
C GLU A 77 11.25 -2.95 -4.17
N GLY A 78 11.11 -2.89 -2.84
CA GLY A 78 9.86 -2.50 -2.21
C GLY A 78 9.45 -1.07 -2.53
N PHE A 79 10.39 -0.12 -2.63
CA PHE A 79 10.09 1.24 -3.10
C PHE A 79 9.57 1.26 -4.54
N LYS A 80 10.13 0.45 -5.44
CA LYS A 80 9.62 0.35 -6.82
C LYS A 80 8.19 -0.21 -6.84
N ILE A 81 7.89 -1.21 -6.02
CA ILE A 81 6.54 -1.76 -5.85
C ILE A 81 5.58 -0.68 -5.34
N LEU A 82 5.97 0.03 -4.26
CA LEU A 82 5.19 1.11 -3.67
C LEU A 82 4.91 2.23 -4.66
N LEU A 83 5.90 2.64 -5.46
CA LEU A 83 5.74 3.72 -6.43
C LEU A 83 4.66 3.39 -7.46
N VAL A 84 4.71 2.17 -8.02
CA VAL A 84 3.68 1.70 -8.97
C VAL A 84 2.30 1.63 -8.29
N GLY A 85 2.22 1.04 -7.09
CA GLY A 85 0.96 0.93 -6.35
C GLY A 85 0.37 2.28 -5.96
N PHE A 86 1.21 3.22 -5.53
CA PHE A 86 0.82 4.57 -5.12
C PHE A 86 0.26 5.37 -6.31
N VAL A 87 0.90 5.32 -7.48
CA VAL A 87 0.40 6.01 -8.67
C VAL A 87 -0.99 5.51 -9.05
N LEU A 88 -1.19 4.19 -9.06
CA LEU A 88 -2.50 3.60 -9.38
C LEU A 88 -3.55 3.93 -8.33
N TYR A 89 -3.19 3.83 -7.05
CA TYR A 89 -4.09 4.15 -5.95
C TYR A 89 -4.48 5.63 -5.92
N ALA A 90 -3.53 6.54 -6.16
CA ALA A 90 -3.77 7.97 -6.24
C ALA A 90 -4.69 8.32 -7.42
N ALA A 91 -4.50 7.66 -8.58
CA ALA A 91 -5.39 7.82 -9.72
C ALA A 91 -6.81 7.34 -9.38
N ALA A 92 -6.97 6.12 -8.85
CA ALA A 92 -8.27 5.57 -8.45
C ALA A 92 -8.97 6.44 -7.40
N SER A 93 -8.23 6.92 -6.41
CA SER A 93 -8.69 7.85 -5.37
C SER A 93 -9.18 9.18 -5.97
N THR A 94 -8.44 9.74 -6.93
CA THR A 94 -8.81 10.99 -7.60
C THR A 94 -10.10 10.82 -8.41
N PHE A 95 -10.22 9.73 -9.15
CA PHE A 95 -11.46 9.39 -9.85
C PHE A 95 -12.63 9.22 -8.87
N TYR A 96 -12.41 8.48 -7.78
CA TYR A 96 -13.44 8.29 -6.77
C TYR A 96 -13.97 9.62 -6.19
N VAL A 97 -13.08 10.52 -5.77
CA VAL A 97 -13.48 11.82 -5.22
C VAL A 97 -14.27 12.66 -6.22
N GLN A 98 -13.90 12.63 -7.50
CA GLN A 98 -14.62 13.38 -8.54
C GLN A 98 -15.99 12.80 -8.86
N PHE A 99 -16.12 11.47 -8.92
CA PHE A 99 -17.36 10.80 -9.37
C PHE A 99 -18.35 10.52 -8.24
N ALA A 100 -17.89 10.24 -7.03
CA ALA A 100 -18.75 9.84 -5.92
C ALA A 100 -19.49 11.00 -5.25
N ASN A 101 -19.33 12.24 -5.76
CA ASN A 101 -19.93 13.48 -5.23
C ASN A 101 -19.86 13.55 -3.70
N SER A 102 -18.74 13.07 -3.15
CA SER A 102 -18.64 12.71 -1.76
C SER A 102 -18.52 13.98 -0.94
N GLN A 103 -19.45 14.20 0.00
CA GLN A 103 -19.38 15.24 1.03
C GLN A 103 -18.18 15.09 1.98
N VAL A 104 -17.32 14.10 1.75
CA VAL A 104 -16.02 13.96 2.40
C VAL A 104 -15.20 15.21 2.06
N LEU A 105 -14.85 15.99 3.08
CA LEU A 105 -13.91 17.11 2.96
C LEU A 105 -12.66 16.60 2.25
N THR A 106 -12.40 17.12 1.05
CA THR A 106 -11.31 16.70 0.17
C THR A 106 -9.97 16.65 0.90
N MET A 107 -9.76 17.58 1.84
CA MET A 107 -8.59 17.67 2.70
C MET A 107 -8.40 16.46 3.62
N ASP A 108 -9.46 15.96 4.26
CA ASP A 108 -9.40 14.81 5.18
C ASP A 108 -9.07 13.52 4.40
N TYR A 109 -9.60 13.39 3.18
CA TYR A 109 -9.33 12.23 2.35
C TYR A 109 -7.88 12.17 1.87
N TYR A 110 -7.30 13.32 1.46
CA TYR A 110 -5.88 13.37 1.08
C TYR A 110 -4.93 13.08 2.26
N GLN A 111 -5.29 13.48 3.48
CA GLN A 111 -4.51 13.10 4.67
C GLN A 111 -4.47 11.58 4.87
N ARG A 112 -5.59 10.88 4.63
CA ARG A 112 -5.65 9.41 4.70
C ARG A 112 -4.76 8.75 3.64
N ILE A 113 -4.74 9.28 2.41
CA ILE A 113 -3.83 8.82 1.36
C ILE A 113 -2.38 9.00 1.77
N GLY A 114 -2.02 10.16 2.34
CA GLY A 114 -0.69 10.42 2.86
C GLY A 114 -0.29 9.44 3.98
N GLY A 115 -1.20 9.20 4.93
CA GLY A 115 -1.02 8.23 6.01
C GLY A 115 -0.80 6.81 5.51
N ALA A 116 -1.59 6.35 4.53
CA ALA A 116 -1.40 5.06 3.90
C ALA A 116 -0.04 4.92 3.20
N GLY A 117 0.44 6.00 2.57
CA GLY A 117 1.79 6.07 1.99
C GLY A 117 2.89 5.86 3.03
N LEU A 118 2.79 6.54 4.17
CA LEU A 118 3.74 6.38 5.29
C LEU A 118 3.74 4.95 5.85
N VAL A 119 2.55 4.36 6.03
CA VAL A 119 2.42 2.95 6.47
C VAL A 119 3.09 2.01 5.46
N GLY A 120 2.92 2.25 4.16
CA GLY A 120 3.60 1.49 3.11
C GLY A 120 5.13 1.56 3.22
N ILE A 121 5.69 2.74 3.50
CA ILE A 121 7.14 2.92 3.70
C ILE A 121 7.62 2.14 4.93
N LEU A 122 6.90 2.20 6.05
CA LEU A 122 7.24 1.45 7.25
C LEU A 122 7.20 -0.07 6.99
N PHE A 123 6.18 -0.55 6.28
CA PHE A 123 6.13 -1.96 5.89
C PHE A 123 7.26 -2.37 4.97
N ASN A 124 7.68 -1.50 4.04
CA ASN A 124 8.83 -1.78 3.20
C ASN A 124 10.10 -2.02 4.04
N ILE A 125 10.35 -1.17 5.05
CA ILE A 125 11.47 -1.34 5.98
C ILE A 125 11.35 -2.67 6.74
N VAL A 126 10.20 -2.92 7.37
CA VAL A 126 9.96 -4.13 8.18
C VAL A 126 10.12 -5.40 7.34
N ILE A 127 9.53 -5.44 6.16
CA ILE A 127 9.53 -6.63 5.28
C ILE A 127 10.92 -6.86 4.70
N SER A 128 11.64 -5.80 4.36
CA SER A 128 13.03 -5.90 3.90
C SER A 128 13.94 -6.49 4.97
N LEU A 129 13.78 -6.06 6.24
CA LEU A 129 14.48 -6.67 7.38
C LEU A 129 14.05 -8.11 7.64
N LEU A 130 12.77 -8.42 7.48
CA LEU A 130 12.24 -9.76 7.73
C LEU A 130 12.74 -10.78 6.69
N LEU A 131 12.91 -10.35 5.44
CA LEU A 131 13.27 -11.24 4.32
C LEU A 131 14.76 -11.29 4.01
N MET A 132 15.57 -10.40 4.58
CA MET A 132 17.01 -10.41 4.36
C MET A 132 17.65 -11.69 4.88
N ASN A 133 18.69 -12.16 4.21
CA ASN A 133 19.50 -13.26 4.73
C ASN A 133 20.40 -12.72 5.86
N ARG A 134 20.60 -13.50 6.94
CA ARG A 134 21.60 -13.15 7.96
C ARG A 134 22.96 -13.11 7.28
N GLN A 135 23.62 -11.95 7.30
CA GLN A 135 25.01 -11.83 6.90
C GLN A 135 25.86 -12.56 7.94
N HIS A 136 26.19 -13.81 7.65
CA HIS A 136 27.23 -14.54 8.37
C HIS A 136 28.53 -14.20 7.65
N ASN A 137 29.21 -13.14 8.12
CA ASN A 137 30.64 -12.81 7.96
C ASN A 137 30.84 -11.28 7.91
N LEU A 138 31.18 -10.73 9.07
CA LEU A 138 32.13 -9.63 9.21
C LEU A 138 33.28 -10.16 10.06
#